data_AF-A0A383CQV0-F1
#
_entry.id   AF-A0A383CQV0-F1
#
_cell.length_a   1.000
_cell.length_b   1.000
_cell.length_c   1.000
_cell.angle_alpha   90.00
_cell.angle_beta   90.00
_cell.angle_gamma   90.00
#
_symmetry.space_group_name_H-M   'P 1'
#
loop_
_entity.id
_entity.type
_entity.pdbx_description
1 polymer ?
#
loop_
_entity_poly.entity_id
_entity_poly.type
_entity_poly.pdbx_seq_one_letter_code
_entity_poly.pdbx_strand_id
1 'polypeptide(L)'
;VNTVVLRSDLSGNPTFAELMERVRSVAIEANSNQELPFEKLVEELQPKRMLSYSPVFQVMFDLQEEPRWQLPIRNLEVFPEIVFSSRTSTFDLTLSVRESEAGLDAMFEYDTDLFNETTIERLANHYQTLLEAVAADPDQRISGLPLLTQTERQQLALAQNATPGSYPKEATLHGLFELQVEKDPNAVALVHGGKEISYGDLNRWANQLARKLQALGVTAEARVGLCAGPSPAMVAGML
;
A
#
# COMPACT_ATOMS: atom_id res chain seq x y z
N VAL A 1 -4.78 13.74 34.40
CA VAL A 1 -3.63 13.58 33.48
C VAL A 1 -3.65 14.76 32.52
N ASN A 2 -2.54 15.49 32.35
CA ASN A 2 -2.47 16.56 31.35
C ASN A 2 -2.02 15.98 30.00
N THR A 3 -2.53 16.53 28.90
CA THR A 3 -2.17 16.07 27.54
C THR A 3 -1.05 16.94 26.99
N VAL A 4 0.01 16.29 26.50
CA VAL A 4 1.17 16.96 25.89
C VAL A 4 1.22 16.63 24.41
N VAL A 5 1.26 17.66 23.56
CA VAL A 5 1.35 17.48 22.11
C VAL A 5 2.82 17.36 21.71
N LEU A 6 3.19 16.23 21.12
CA LEU A 6 4.55 15.99 20.62
C LEU A 6 4.58 16.14 19.09
N ARG A 7 5.44 17.03 18.60
CA ARG A 7 5.69 17.22 17.17
C ARG A 7 7.05 16.63 16.80
N SER A 8 7.03 15.47 16.16
CA SER A 8 8.25 14.79 15.70
C SER A 8 8.58 15.15 14.25
N ASP A 9 9.85 15.39 13.95
CA ASP A 9 10.34 15.68 12.60
C ASP A 9 11.03 14.46 11.97
N LEU A 10 10.41 13.92 10.92
CA LEU A 10 10.89 12.79 10.13
C LEU A 10 11.73 13.22 8.91
N SER A 11 11.98 14.53 8.74
CA SER A 11 12.72 15.06 7.60
C SER A 11 14.15 14.51 7.51
N GLY A 12 14.62 14.32 6.27
CA GLY A 12 15.97 13.81 5.99
C GLY A 12 16.10 12.28 6.04
N ASN A 13 15.02 11.54 6.29
CA ASN A 13 15.01 10.08 6.41
C ASN A 13 16.08 9.57 7.41
N PRO A 14 15.94 9.95 8.69
CA PRO A 14 16.89 9.58 9.74
C PRO A 14 16.92 8.06 9.97
N THR A 15 17.93 7.60 10.70
CA THR A 15 17.88 6.26 11.33
C THR A 15 16.85 6.26 12.46
N PHE A 16 16.43 5.07 12.90
CA PHE A 16 15.53 4.98 14.05
C PHE A 16 16.20 5.53 15.32
N ALA A 17 17.50 5.26 15.53
CA ALA A 17 18.27 5.81 16.63
C ALA A 17 18.28 7.36 16.63
N GLU A 18 18.54 7.98 15.48
CA GLU A 18 18.49 9.45 15.32
C GLU A 18 17.09 10.00 15.59
N LEU A 19 16.04 9.30 15.12
CA LEU A 19 14.66 9.68 15.40
C LEU A 19 14.34 9.61 16.90
N MET A 20 14.80 8.57 17.60
CA MET A 20 14.61 8.42 19.04
C MET A 20 15.27 9.56 19.82
N GLU A 21 16.45 10.01 19.41
CA GLU A 21 17.09 11.19 20.01
C GLU A 21 16.27 12.47 19.80
N ARG A 22 15.75 12.68 18.57
CA ARG A 22 14.86 13.81 18.27
C ARG A 22 13.59 13.78 19.12
N VAL A 23 12.93 12.62 19.17
CA VAL A 23 11.70 12.42 19.96
C VAL A 23 11.96 12.64 21.45
N ARG A 24 13.09 12.13 21.97
CA ARG A 24 13.49 12.37 23.36
C ARG A 24 13.68 13.85 23.65
N SER A 25 14.35 14.59 22.77
CA SER A 25 14.55 16.04 22.93
C SER A 25 13.20 16.77 22.99
N VAL A 26 12.29 16.47 22.06
CA VAL A 26 10.96 17.06 22.02
C VAL A 26 10.14 16.70 23.27
N ALA A 27 10.20 15.45 23.71
CA ALA A 27 9.48 14.99 24.90
C ALA A 27 9.99 15.69 26.19
N ILE A 28 11.30 15.86 26.36
CA ILE A 28 11.88 16.55 27.52
C ILE A 28 11.51 18.04 27.52
N GLU A 29 11.59 18.70 26.36
CA GLU A 29 11.21 20.11 26.22
C GLU A 29 9.72 20.32 26.50
N ALA A 30 8.87 19.45 25.97
CA ALA A 30 7.43 19.49 26.20
C ALA A 30 7.09 19.17 27.67
N ASN A 31 7.81 18.24 28.31
CA ASN A 31 7.68 17.93 29.73
C ASN A 31 8.02 19.13 30.62
N SER A 32 8.95 20.00 30.20
CA SER A 32 9.29 21.22 30.94
C SER A 32 8.15 22.25 30.99
N ASN A 33 7.12 22.07 30.15
CA ASN A 33 5.95 22.94 30.05
C ASN A 33 4.64 22.19 30.36
N GLN A 34 4.71 21.05 31.06
CA GLN A 34 3.56 20.19 31.36
C GLN A 34 2.49 20.81 32.25
N GLU A 35 2.74 21.95 32.87
CA GLU A 35 1.73 22.67 33.65
C GLU A 35 0.79 23.49 32.76
N LEU A 36 1.13 23.69 31.48
CA LEU A 36 0.26 24.38 30.52
C LEU A 36 -0.96 23.49 30.20
N PRO A 37 -2.19 23.93 30.51
CA PRO A 37 -3.38 23.17 30.14
C PRO A 37 -3.52 23.09 28.63
N PHE A 38 -3.92 21.92 28.12
CA PHE A 38 -4.13 21.71 26.67
C PHE A 38 -5.11 22.74 26.08
N GLU A 39 -6.13 23.13 26.82
CA GLU A 39 -7.10 24.15 26.40
C GLU A 39 -6.44 25.50 26.13
N LYS A 40 -5.41 25.87 26.91
CA LYS A 40 -4.62 27.09 26.69
C LYS A 40 -3.78 27.02 25.43
N LEU A 41 -3.24 25.85 25.11
CA LEU A 41 -2.54 25.63 23.85
C LEU A 41 -3.47 25.80 22.65
N VAL A 42 -4.69 25.27 22.72
CA VAL A 42 -5.71 25.41 21.66
C VAL A 42 -6.15 26.87 21.51
N GLU A 43 -6.35 27.58 22.63
CA GLU A 43 -6.69 29.02 22.63
C GLU A 43 -5.64 29.86 21.89
N GLU A 44 -4.35 29.59 22.12
CA GLU A 44 -3.25 30.36 21.53
C GLU A 44 -3.00 29.99 20.06
N LEU A 45 -3.02 28.69 19.73
CA LEU A 45 -2.77 28.22 18.36
C LEU A 45 -3.90 28.57 17.38
N GLN A 46 -5.10 28.85 17.89
CA GLN A 46 -6.32 29.15 17.11
C GLN A 46 -6.48 28.27 15.85
N PRO A 47 -6.40 26.93 15.97
CA PRO A 47 -6.52 26.06 14.81
C PRO A 47 -7.91 26.20 14.19
N LYS A 48 -8.02 25.93 12.88
CA LYS A 48 -9.31 25.94 12.19
C LYS A 48 -10.25 24.95 12.86
N ARG A 49 -11.28 25.47 13.53
CA ARG A 49 -12.23 24.65 14.28
C ARG A 49 -12.97 23.70 13.33
N MET A 50 -12.83 22.40 13.58
CA MET A 50 -13.62 21.35 12.96
C MET A 50 -14.39 20.63 14.06
N LEU A 51 -15.68 20.38 13.86
CA LEU A 51 -16.52 19.70 14.86
C LEU A 51 -16.28 18.19 14.89
N SER A 52 -15.61 17.65 13.87
CA SER A 52 -15.40 16.22 13.66
C SER A 52 -14.03 15.71 14.12
N TYR A 53 -13.11 16.59 14.58
CA TYR A 53 -11.75 16.19 14.94
C TYR A 53 -11.23 16.96 16.15
N SER A 54 -10.33 16.33 16.90
CA SER A 54 -9.53 17.02 17.91
C SER A 54 -8.67 18.13 17.26
N PRO A 55 -8.57 19.31 17.90
CA PRO A 55 -8.07 20.54 17.26
C PRO A 55 -6.59 20.55 16.91
N VAL A 56 -5.76 19.67 17.51
CA VAL A 56 -4.30 19.73 17.36
C VAL A 56 -3.69 18.38 16.97
N PHE A 57 -4.26 17.26 17.43
CA PHE A 57 -3.78 15.91 17.12
C PHE A 57 -4.97 14.94 17.13
N GLN A 58 -4.87 13.84 16.39
CA GLN A 58 -5.93 12.84 16.25
C GLN A 58 -5.53 11.45 16.79
N VAL A 59 -4.24 11.27 17.12
CA VAL A 59 -3.71 10.02 17.67
C VAL A 59 -3.15 10.29 19.06
N MET A 60 -3.65 9.55 20.05
CA MET A 60 -3.15 9.57 21.42
C MET A 60 -2.24 8.36 21.67
N PHE A 61 -1.18 8.58 22.43
CA PHE A 61 -0.32 7.52 22.96
C PHE A 61 -0.18 7.70 24.46
N ASP A 62 -0.45 6.64 25.21
CA ASP A 62 -0.20 6.60 26.65
C ASP A 62 0.57 5.35 27.03
N LEU A 63 1.55 5.54 27.91
CA LEU A 63 2.34 4.47 28.52
C LEU A 63 2.07 4.50 30.02
N GLN A 64 1.59 3.38 30.56
CA GLN A 64 1.28 3.23 31.97
C GLN A 64 2.07 2.07 32.57
N GLU A 65 2.69 2.30 33.73
CA GLU A 65 3.20 1.20 34.54
C GLU A 65 2.02 0.46 35.19
N GLU A 66 2.09 -0.87 35.30
CA GLU A 66 1.06 -1.63 35.97
C GLU A 66 0.90 -1.15 37.43
N PRO A 67 -0.31 -0.73 37.85
CA PRO A 67 -0.51 -0.25 39.20
C PRO A 67 -0.23 -1.39 40.20
N ARG A 68 0.82 -1.26 41.02
CA ARG A 68 1.13 -2.22 42.10
C ARG A 68 0.15 -2.09 43.26
N TRP A 69 -1.11 -2.47 43.07
CA TRP A 69 -2.09 -2.57 44.17
C TRP A 69 -2.00 -3.96 44.78
N GLN A 70 -1.06 -4.16 45.70
CA GLN A 70 -1.16 -5.27 46.63
C GLN A 70 -2.12 -4.85 47.73
N LEU A 71 -3.40 -5.20 47.61
CA LEU A 71 -4.32 -5.15 48.75
C LEU A 71 -3.95 -6.32 49.67
N PRO A 72 -3.38 -6.09 50.87
CA PRO A 72 -2.99 -7.17 51.77
C PRO A 72 -4.24 -7.72 52.49
N ILE A 73 -5.15 -8.32 51.74
CA ILE A 73 -6.29 -9.05 52.28
C ILE A 73 -5.81 -10.48 52.51
N ARG A 74 -5.69 -10.88 53.78
CA ARG A 74 -5.25 -12.24 54.13
C ARG A 74 -6.14 -13.28 53.44
N ASN A 75 -5.50 -14.23 52.76
CA ASN A 75 -6.12 -15.40 52.10
C ASN A 75 -6.97 -15.09 50.86
N LEU A 76 -6.76 -13.95 50.20
CA LEU A 76 -7.41 -13.63 48.93
C LEU A 76 -6.37 -13.13 47.92
N GLU A 77 -6.20 -13.86 46.82
CA GLU A 77 -5.49 -13.32 45.65
C GLU A 77 -6.48 -12.48 44.84
N VAL A 78 -6.27 -11.17 44.79
CA VAL A 78 -7.08 -10.25 43.98
C VAL A 78 -6.34 -10.04 42.67
N PHE A 79 -6.88 -10.58 41.59
CA PHE A 79 -6.47 -10.24 40.23
C PHE A 79 -7.40 -9.13 39.73
N PRO A 80 -6.92 -7.91 39.49
CA PRO A 80 -7.77 -6.88 38.90
C PRO A 80 -8.16 -7.30 37.48
N GLU A 81 -9.43 -7.65 37.28
CA GLU A 81 -10.00 -7.76 35.94
C GLU A 81 -10.16 -6.33 35.41
N ILE A 82 -9.11 -5.84 34.74
CA ILE A 82 -9.16 -4.51 34.12
C ILE A 82 -9.98 -4.65 32.84
N VAL A 83 -11.29 -4.50 32.99
CA VAL A 83 -12.24 -4.48 31.88
C VAL A 83 -11.97 -3.21 31.08
N PHE A 84 -11.45 -3.36 29.87
CA PHE A 84 -11.42 -2.30 28.87
C PHE A 84 -12.83 -2.08 28.31
N SER A 85 -13.76 -1.60 29.14
CA SER A 85 -15.14 -1.31 28.74
C SER A 85 -15.32 0.18 28.44
N SER A 86 -14.57 0.69 27.47
CA SER A 86 -14.91 1.96 26.84
C SER A 86 -15.63 1.64 25.53
N ARG A 87 -16.91 2.01 25.40
CA ARG A 87 -17.68 1.89 24.13
C ARG A 87 -17.58 3.17 23.29
N THR A 88 -16.71 4.09 23.65
CA THR A 88 -16.63 5.43 23.09
C THR A 88 -15.18 5.80 22.88
N SER A 89 -14.82 6.27 21.69
CA SER A 89 -13.47 6.79 21.46
C SER A 89 -13.44 8.31 21.59
N THR A 90 -12.39 8.81 22.24
CA THR A 90 -12.20 10.27 22.43
C THR A 90 -11.36 10.90 21.30
N PHE A 91 -10.56 10.08 20.62
CA PHE A 91 -9.68 10.45 19.50
C PHE A 91 -9.89 9.47 18.35
N ASP A 92 -9.43 9.77 17.14
CA ASP A 92 -9.57 8.86 16.01
C ASP A 92 -8.90 7.49 16.32
N LEU A 93 -7.74 7.52 17.00
CA LEU A 93 -7.01 6.35 17.48
C LEU A 93 -6.26 6.65 18.77
N THR A 94 -6.36 5.77 19.76
CA THR A 94 -5.55 5.80 20.98
C THR A 94 -4.81 4.48 21.12
N LEU A 95 -3.49 4.54 21.28
CA LEU A 95 -2.65 3.39 21.63
C LEU A 95 -2.24 3.50 23.10
N SER A 96 -2.81 2.62 23.92
CA SER A 96 -2.44 2.48 25.33
C SER A 96 -1.50 1.30 25.49
N VAL A 97 -0.33 1.53 26.08
CA VAL A 97 0.65 0.50 26.38
C VAL A 97 0.82 0.39 27.89
N ARG A 98 0.77 -0.84 28.39
CA ARG A 98 1.07 -1.17 29.78
C ARG A 98 2.34 -2.00 29.86
N GLU A 99 3.23 -1.64 30.76
CA GLU A 99 4.40 -2.44 31.09
C GLU A 99 4.10 -3.35 32.30
N SER A 100 4.34 -4.64 32.14
CA SER A 100 4.25 -5.68 33.17
C SER A 100 5.54 -6.50 33.24
N GLU A 101 5.67 -7.38 34.25
CA GLU A 101 6.81 -8.29 34.34
C GLU A 101 6.91 -9.26 33.15
N ALA A 102 5.79 -9.50 32.45
CA ALA A 102 5.75 -10.39 31.28
C ALA A 102 6.09 -9.68 29.96
N GLY A 103 6.11 -8.35 29.93
CA GLY A 103 6.40 -7.55 28.74
C GLY A 103 5.48 -6.33 28.59
N LEU A 104 5.20 -5.96 27.35
CA LEU A 104 4.33 -4.83 27.01
C LEU A 104 2.98 -5.34 26.52
N ASP A 105 1.90 -4.92 27.17
CA ASP A 105 0.53 -5.14 26.74
C ASP A 105 0.01 -3.87 26.06
N ALA A 106 -0.35 -3.98 24.78
CA ALA A 106 -0.82 -2.84 23.98
C ALA A 106 -2.29 -3.00 23.61
N MET A 107 -3.03 -1.90 23.64
CA MET A 107 -4.44 -1.84 23.24
C MET A 107 -4.70 -0.64 22.33
N PHE A 108 -5.45 -0.88 21.26
CA PHE A 108 -5.99 0.17 20.40
C PHE A 108 -7.46 0.44 20.75
N GLU A 109 -7.76 1.68 21.15
CA GLU A 109 -9.11 2.24 21.13
C GLU A 109 -9.25 3.09 19.87
N TYR A 110 -10.35 2.98 19.13
CA TYR A 110 -10.51 3.64 17.83
C TYR A 110 -11.96 4.05 17.56
N ASP A 111 -12.12 5.07 16.71
CA ASP A 111 -13.42 5.48 16.20
C ASP A 111 -13.93 4.48 15.13
N THR A 112 -15.07 3.84 15.40
CA THR A 112 -15.70 2.87 14.50
C THR A 112 -16.29 3.47 13.23
N ASP A 113 -16.52 4.79 13.19
CA ASP A 113 -16.92 5.49 11.97
C ASP A 113 -15.73 5.67 11.01
N LEU A 114 -14.50 5.57 11.51
CA LEU A 114 -13.25 5.71 10.74
C LEU A 114 -12.57 4.36 10.47
N PHE A 115 -12.56 3.45 11.44
CA PHE A 115 -11.86 2.19 11.37
C PHE A 115 -12.78 1.01 11.66
N ASN A 116 -12.58 -0.08 10.92
CA ASN A 116 -13.16 -1.37 11.26
C ASN A 116 -12.12 -2.26 11.98
N GLU A 117 -12.61 -3.31 12.62
CA GLU A 117 -11.80 -4.27 13.38
C GLU A 117 -10.62 -4.83 12.55
N THR A 118 -10.89 -5.30 11.33
CA THR A 118 -9.85 -5.84 10.43
C THR A 118 -8.76 -4.81 10.10
N THR A 119 -9.10 -3.52 10.02
CA THR A 119 -8.10 -2.47 9.78
C THR A 119 -7.20 -2.27 10.98
N ILE A 120 -7.75 -2.33 12.19
CA ILE A 120 -7.02 -2.15 13.44
C ILE A 120 -6.17 -3.38 13.75
N GLU A 121 -6.68 -4.59 13.52
CA GLU A 121 -5.89 -5.82 13.60
C GLU A 121 -4.67 -5.76 12.66
N ARG A 122 -4.88 -5.27 11.44
CA ARG A 122 -3.79 -5.09 10.49
C ARG A 122 -2.78 -4.04 10.97
N LEU A 123 -3.25 -2.90 11.46
CA LEU A 123 -2.38 -1.86 12.03
C LEU A 123 -1.58 -2.36 13.23
N ALA A 124 -2.18 -3.18 14.09
CA ALA A 124 -1.49 -3.80 15.23
C ALA A 124 -0.38 -4.74 14.75
N ASN A 125 -0.64 -5.57 13.74
CA ASN A 125 0.38 -6.43 13.13
C ASN A 125 1.51 -5.64 12.46
N HIS A 126 1.19 -4.52 11.80
CA HIS A 126 2.18 -3.62 11.22
C HIS A 126 3.04 -2.95 12.30
N TYR A 127 2.41 -2.49 13.38
CA TYR A 127 3.10 -1.90 14.52
C TYR A 127 4.05 -2.91 15.17
N GLN A 128 3.62 -4.16 15.37
CA GLN A 128 4.49 -5.22 15.85
C GLN A 128 5.67 -5.49 14.91
N THR A 129 5.41 -5.60 13.60
CA THR A 129 6.47 -5.80 12.60
C THR A 129 7.50 -4.67 12.63
N LEU A 130 7.03 -3.43 12.80
CA LEU A 130 7.89 -2.26 12.94
C LEU A 130 8.72 -2.32 14.22
N LEU A 131 8.11 -2.65 15.36
CA LEU A 131 8.79 -2.80 16.65
C LEU A 131 9.89 -3.87 16.62
N GLU A 132 9.60 -5.02 16.02
CA GLU A 132 10.58 -6.10 15.85
C GLU A 132 11.77 -5.66 14.99
N ALA A 133 11.50 -4.92 13.91
CA ALA A 133 12.56 -4.43 13.02
C ALA A 133 13.46 -3.37 13.70
N VAL A 134 12.88 -2.39 14.39
CA VAL A 134 13.66 -1.35 15.06
C VAL A 134 14.43 -1.88 16.28
N ALA A 135 13.90 -2.92 16.94
CA ALA A 135 14.62 -3.59 18.02
C ALA A 135 15.80 -4.42 17.50
N ALA A 136 15.69 -5.00 16.30
CA ALA A 136 16.75 -5.78 15.67
C ALA A 136 17.89 -4.91 15.11
N ASP A 137 17.57 -3.78 14.48
CA ASP A 137 18.55 -2.86 13.90
C ASP A 137 18.10 -1.38 14.02
N PRO A 138 18.47 -0.69 15.12
CA PRO A 138 18.10 0.72 15.33
C PRO A 138 18.85 1.69 14.40
N ASP A 139 19.91 1.25 13.72
CA ASP A 139 20.67 2.08 12.76
C ASP A 139 20.03 2.08 11.36
N GLN A 140 18.98 1.28 11.16
CA GLN A 140 18.22 1.27 9.92
C GLN A 140 17.48 2.61 9.71
N ARG A 141 17.49 3.11 8.46
CA ARG A 141 16.71 4.30 8.06
C ARG A 141 15.21 4.03 8.13
N ILE A 142 14.44 5.01 8.60
CA ILE A 142 12.99 4.86 8.79
C ILE A 142 12.24 4.49 7.50
N SER A 143 12.69 4.96 6.33
CA SER A 143 12.06 4.61 5.04
C SER A 143 12.27 3.15 4.64
N GLY A 144 13.24 2.47 5.24
CA GLY A 144 13.58 1.07 4.95
C GLY A 144 12.92 0.07 5.90
N LEU A 145 12.30 0.55 6.97
CA LEU A 145 11.66 -0.31 7.96
C LEU A 145 10.43 -1.02 7.36
N PRO A 146 10.27 -2.31 7.60
CA PRO A 146 9.10 -3.04 7.14
C PRO A 146 7.86 -2.63 7.94
N LEU A 147 6.78 -2.31 7.24
CA LEU A 147 5.43 -2.18 7.84
C LEU A 147 4.59 -3.41 7.59
N LEU A 148 4.67 -3.98 6.38
CA LEU A 148 3.89 -5.14 6.01
C LEU A 148 4.44 -6.40 6.67
N THR A 149 3.53 -7.23 7.18
CA THR A 149 3.89 -8.58 7.60
C THR A 149 4.38 -9.40 6.40
N GLN A 150 5.15 -10.45 6.68
CA GLN A 150 5.60 -11.37 5.64
C GLN A 150 4.41 -12.01 4.89
N THR A 151 3.33 -12.32 5.60
CA THR A 151 2.09 -12.88 5.04
C THR A 151 1.42 -11.92 4.07
N GLU A 152 1.27 -10.64 4.42
CA GLU A 152 0.68 -9.64 3.53
C GLU A 152 1.54 -9.39 2.30
N ARG A 153 2.87 -9.36 2.46
CA ARG A 153 3.79 -9.23 1.34
C ARG A 153 3.63 -10.38 0.34
N GLN A 154 3.46 -11.60 0.82
CA GLN A 154 3.18 -12.77 -0.01
C GLN A 154 1.81 -12.69 -0.68
N GLN A 155 0.77 -12.29 0.05
CA GLN A 155 -0.58 -12.11 -0.49
C GLN A 155 -0.61 -11.07 -1.61
N LEU A 156 0.04 -9.92 -1.43
CA LEU A 156 0.13 -8.89 -2.46
C LEU A 156 0.88 -9.38 -3.70
N ALA A 157 2.00 -10.09 -3.50
CA ALA A 157 2.77 -10.65 -4.59
C ALA A 157 1.96 -11.65 -5.43
N LEU A 158 1.15 -12.49 -4.78
CA LEU A 158 0.30 -13.49 -5.43
C LEU A 158 -0.96 -12.89 -6.06
N ALA A 159 -1.68 -12.03 -5.34
CA ALA A 159 -2.99 -11.53 -5.77
C ALA A 159 -2.91 -10.54 -6.93
N GLN A 160 -1.87 -9.69 -6.98
CA GLN A 160 -1.77 -8.63 -8.00
C GLN A 160 -0.97 -9.03 -9.24
N ASN A 161 -0.13 -10.08 -9.16
CA ASN A 161 0.68 -10.54 -10.29
C ASN A 161 0.22 -11.89 -10.88
N ALA A 162 -0.89 -12.46 -10.39
CA ALA A 162 -1.46 -13.71 -10.91
C ALA A 162 -2.27 -13.51 -12.20
N THR A 163 -1.69 -12.86 -13.21
CA THR A 163 -2.16 -13.01 -14.60
C THR A 163 -1.06 -13.64 -15.46
N PRO A 164 -0.74 -14.93 -15.26
CA PRO A 164 -0.04 -15.69 -16.28
C PRO A 164 -1.03 -15.96 -17.42
N GLY A 165 -1.29 -14.92 -18.24
CA GLY A 165 -1.83 -15.15 -19.57
C GLY A 165 -0.80 -15.97 -20.32
N SER A 166 -1.11 -17.24 -20.61
CA SER A 166 -0.27 -18.09 -21.44
C SER A 166 -0.34 -17.57 -22.87
N TYR A 167 0.55 -16.62 -23.19
CA TYR A 167 0.81 -16.19 -24.55
C TYR A 167 1.97 -17.03 -25.08
N PRO A 168 1.86 -17.69 -26.24
CA PRO A 168 2.96 -18.41 -26.85
C PRO A 168 4.06 -17.40 -27.24
N LYS A 169 5.04 -17.21 -26.34
CA LYS A 169 6.11 -16.20 -26.47
C LYS A 169 6.99 -16.39 -27.72
N GLU A 170 7.00 -17.61 -28.26
CA GLU A 170 7.78 -17.98 -29.43
C GLU A 170 7.03 -17.76 -30.76
N ALA A 171 5.72 -17.49 -30.70
CA ALA A 171 4.91 -17.27 -31.90
C ALA A 171 4.82 -15.78 -32.24
N THR A 172 5.01 -15.44 -33.51
CA THR A 172 4.73 -14.10 -34.03
C THR A 172 3.25 -13.98 -34.37
N LEU A 173 2.70 -12.76 -34.31
CA LEU A 173 1.30 -12.51 -34.70
C LEU A 173 1.03 -12.95 -36.15
N HIS A 174 1.94 -12.67 -37.08
CA HIS A 174 1.82 -13.10 -38.48
C HIS A 174 1.95 -14.63 -38.60
N GLY A 175 2.78 -15.30 -37.79
CA GLY A 175 2.88 -16.76 -37.79
C GLY A 175 1.60 -17.44 -37.28
N LEU A 176 0.96 -16.87 -36.24
CA LEU A 176 -0.37 -17.33 -35.80
C LEU A 176 -1.44 -17.11 -36.88
N PHE A 177 -1.34 -16.02 -37.63
CA PHE A 177 -2.22 -15.75 -38.77
C PHE A 177 -2.00 -16.77 -39.91
N GLU A 178 -0.75 -17.10 -40.24
CA GLU A 178 -0.41 -18.12 -41.24
C GLU A 178 -0.92 -19.51 -40.86
N LEU A 179 -0.84 -19.90 -39.58
CA LEU A 179 -1.43 -21.15 -39.09
C LEU A 179 -2.95 -21.21 -39.31
N GLN A 180 -3.65 -20.08 -39.16
CA GLN A 180 -5.08 -20.00 -39.45
C GLN A 180 -5.36 -20.09 -40.96
N VAL A 181 -4.49 -19.53 -41.81
CA VAL A 181 -4.57 -19.64 -43.27
C VAL A 181 -4.37 -21.08 -43.73
N GLU A 182 -3.44 -21.82 -43.13
CA GLU A 182 -3.23 -23.24 -43.41
C GLU A 182 -4.43 -24.10 -43.00
N LYS A 183 -5.07 -23.77 -41.88
CA LYS A 183 -6.21 -24.50 -41.34
C LYS A 183 -7.48 -24.33 -42.19
N ASP A 184 -7.81 -23.09 -42.56
CA ASP A 184 -8.95 -22.80 -43.43
C ASP A 184 -8.70 -21.54 -44.27
N PRO A 185 -8.16 -21.71 -45.50
CA PRO A 185 -7.85 -20.58 -46.36
C PRO A 185 -9.08 -19.88 -46.92
N ASN A 186 -10.25 -20.54 -46.95
CA ASN A 186 -11.49 -19.99 -47.52
C ASN A 186 -12.36 -19.32 -46.46
N ALA A 187 -12.06 -19.49 -45.17
CA ALA A 187 -12.71 -18.76 -44.10
C ALA A 187 -12.59 -17.24 -44.31
N VAL A 188 -13.64 -16.52 -43.96
CA VAL A 188 -13.68 -15.06 -44.03
C VAL A 188 -12.79 -14.47 -42.94
N ALA A 189 -11.77 -13.70 -43.33
CA ALA A 189 -10.87 -12.99 -42.43
C ALA A 189 -11.33 -11.55 -42.15
N LEU A 190 -11.91 -10.89 -43.16
CA LEU A 190 -12.30 -9.49 -43.09
C LEU A 190 -13.57 -9.24 -43.90
N VAL A 191 -14.47 -8.40 -43.36
CA VAL A 191 -15.64 -7.89 -44.08
C VAL A 191 -15.56 -6.36 -44.12
N HIS A 192 -15.61 -5.78 -45.32
CA HIS A 192 -15.56 -4.33 -45.50
C HIS A 192 -16.47 -3.89 -46.65
N GLY A 193 -17.45 -3.03 -46.35
CA GLY A 193 -18.38 -2.48 -47.35
C GLY A 193 -19.18 -3.55 -48.10
N GLY A 194 -19.58 -4.63 -47.41
CA GLY A 194 -20.33 -5.75 -48.00
C GLY A 194 -19.49 -6.72 -48.84
N LYS A 195 -18.16 -6.53 -48.88
CA LYS A 195 -17.23 -7.49 -49.49
C LYS A 195 -16.53 -8.29 -48.41
N GLU A 196 -16.42 -9.59 -48.65
CA GLU A 196 -15.70 -10.53 -47.80
C GLU A 196 -14.33 -10.84 -48.41
N ILE A 197 -13.30 -10.92 -47.57
CA ILE A 197 -11.95 -11.31 -47.96
C ILE A 197 -11.57 -12.52 -47.12
N SER A 198 -11.13 -13.59 -47.79
CA SER A 198 -10.72 -14.82 -47.14
C SER A 198 -9.36 -14.68 -46.46
N TYR A 199 -9.05 -15.55 -45.49
CA TYR A 199 -7.71 -15.65 -44.89
C TYR A 199 -6.64 -15.87 -45.97
N GLY A 200 -6.90 -16.75 -46.95
CA GLY A 200 -5.98 -17.01 -48.04
C GLY A 200 -5.74 -15.81 -48.96
N ASP A 201 -6.79 -15.05 -49.29
CA ASP A 201 -6.66 -13.82 -50.10
C ASP A 201 -5.87 -12.73 -49.37
N LEU A 202 -6.19 -12.52 -48.08
CA LEU A 202 -5.52 -11.52 -47.27
C LEU A 202 -4.04 -11.87 -47.07
N ASN A 203 -3.74 -13.15 -46.80
CA ASN A 203 -2.36 -13.61 -46.65
C ASN A 203 -1.55 -13.47 -47.94
N ARG A 204 -2.15 -13.76 -49.11
CA ARG A 204 -1.48 -13.55 -50.40
C ARG A 204 -1.15 -12.08 -50.63
N TRP A 205 -2.07 -11.18 -50.30
CA TRP A 205 -1.85 -9.75 -50.45
C TRP A 205 -0.76 -9.23 -49.50
N ALA A 206 -0.82 -9.60 -48.22
CA ALA A 206 0.23 -9.26 -47.24
C ALA A 206 1.61 -9.76 -47.70
N ASN A 207 1.71 -11.02 -48.13
CA ASN A 207 2.95 -11.60 -48.62
C ASN A 207 3.51 -10.90 -49.88
N GLN A 208 2.65 -10.45 -50.79
CA GLN A 208 3.09 -9.66 -51.94
C GLN A 208 3.66 -8.31 -51.52
N LEU A 209 3.03 -7.65 -50.53
CA LEU A 209 3.52 -6.39 -49.98
C LEU A 209 4.84 -6.58 -49.22
N ALA A 210 4.95 -7.60 -48.38
CA ALA A 210 6.16 -7.95 -47.65
C ALA A 210 7.36 -8.17 -48.58
N ARG A 211 7.18 -8.95 -49.66
CA ARG A 211 8.23 -9.16 -50.68
C ARG A 211 8.64 -7.87 -51.38
N LYS A 212 7.69 -6.98 -51.66
CA LYS A 212 7.97 -5.67 -52.25
C LYS A 212 8.77 -4.79 -51.29
N LEU A 213 8.43 -4.78 -50.00
CA LEU A 213 9.17 -4.04 -48.98
C LEU A 213 10.59 -4.59 -48.82
N GLN A 214 10.77 -5.91 -48.81
CA GLN A 214 12.09 -6.54 -48.81
C GLN A 214 12.92 -6.15 -50.04
N ALA A 215 12.32 -6.13 -51.23
CA ALA A 215 12.98 -5.68 -52.45
C ALA A 215 13.38 -4.19 -52.42
N LEU A 216 12.70 -3.37 -51.62
CA LEU A 216 13.03 -1.96 -51.37
C LEU A 216 14.04 -1.77 -50.23
N GLY A 217 14.58 -2.86 -49.66
CA GLY A 217 15.63 -2.83 -48.65
C GLY A 217 15.13 -2.78 -47.20
N VAL A 218 13.85 -3.06 -46.94
CA VAL A 218 13.32 -3.14 -45.57
C VAL A 218 13.86 -4.41 -44.89
N THR A 219 14.55 -4.22 -43.77
CA THR A 219 15.10 -5.29 -42.92
C THR A 219 14.35 -5.39 -41.58
N ALA A 220 14.73 -6.36 -40.74
CA ALA A 220 14.28 -6.39 -39.35
C ALA A 220 14.54 -5.04 -38.66
N GLU A 221 13.62 -4.64 -37.78
CA GLU A 221 13.62 -3.37 -37.03
C GLU A 221 13.52 -2.08 -37.86
N ALA A 222 13.40 -2.17 -39.19
CA ALA A 222 13.16 -1.01 -40.04
C ALA A 222 11.75 -0.43 -39.81
N ARG A 223 11.65 0.90 -39.81
CA ARG A 223 10.38 1.61 -39.62
C ARG A 223 9.70 1.84 -40.96
N VAL A 224 8.48 1.31 -41.12
CA VAL A 224 7.64 1.51 -42.31
C VAL A 224 6.41 2.33 -41.93
N GLY A 225 6.19 3.46 -42.60
CA GLY A 225 5.01 4.29 -42.38
C GLY A 225 3.78 3.72 -43.10
N LEU A 226 2.67 3.54 -42.37
CA LEU A 226 1.38 3.11 -42.93
C LEU A 226 0.43 4.30 -43.01
N CYS A 227 0.19 4.80 -44.24
CA CYS A 227 -0.77 5.89 -44.50
C CYS A 227 -1.96 5.34 -45.29
N ALA A 228 -2.92 4.75 -44.59
CA ALA A 228 -4.15 4.22 -45.16
C ALA A 228 -5.32 4.51 -44.23
N GLY A 229 -6.50 4.80 -44.78
CA GLY A 229 -7.74 4.84 -44.01
C GLY A 229 -8.20 3.42 -43.61
N PRO A 230 -9.24 3.30 -42.76
CA PRO A 230 -9.83 2.01 -42.38
C PRO A 230 -10.26 1.24 -43.62
N SER A 231 -9.49 0.22 -43.98
CA SER A 231 -9.65 -0.53 -45.22
C SER A 231 -8.94 -1.88 -45.15
N PRO A 232 -9.28 -2.83 -46.02
CA PRO A 232 -8.53 -4.08 -46.15
C PRO A 232 -7.03 -3.90 -46.42
N ALA A 233 -6.65 -2.83 -47.12
CA ALA A 233 -5.26 -2.51 -47.40
C ALA A 233 -4.47 -2.16 -46.13
N MET A 234 -5.12 -1.55 -45.14
CA MET A 234 -4.51 -1.24 -43.84
C MET A 234 -4.16 -2.53 -43.09
N VAL A 235 -5.10 -3.49 -43.03
CA VAL A 235 -4.87 -4.78 -42.36
C VAL A 235 -3.79 -5.58 -43.09
N ALA A 236 -3.83 -5.63 -44.42
CA ALA A 236 -2.78 -6.27 -45.22
C ALA A 236 -1.40 -5.60 -45.07
N GLY A 237 -1.35 -4.31 -44.71
CA GLY A 237 -0.11 -3.58 -44.44
C GLY A 237 0.46 -3.76 -43.03
N MET A 238 -0.33 -4.32 -42.10
CA MET A 238 0.10 -4.63 -40.73
C MET A 238 0.56 -6.09 -40.55
N LEU A 239 0.13 -6.97 -41.46
CA LEU A 239 0.50 -8.39 -41.53
C LEU A 239 1.81 -8.58 -42.30
#